data_AF-A0A374AED0-F1
#
_entry.id   AF-A0A374AED0-F1
#
_cell.length_a   1.000
_cell.length_b   1.000
_cell.length_c   1.000
_cell.angle_alpha   90.00
_cell.angle_beta   90.00
_cell.angle_gamma   90.00
#
_symmetry.space_group_name_H-M   'P 1'
#
loop_
_entity.id
_entity.type
_entity.pdbx_description
1 polymer ?
#
loop_
_entity_poly.entity_id
_entity_poly.type
_entity_poly.pdbx_seq_one_letter_code
_entity_poly.pdbx_strand_id
1 'polypeptide(L)'
;MNAQRIVQNCVLKNQSTVIEEMIRANLISEEYLYPFADDVMEWWLIDSWLAERLKAQGEVIIEEYGCYWWGRQSSGQAIYMDGVIQEICGNN
;
A
#
# COMPACT_ATOMS: atom_id res chain seq x y z
N MET A 1 -14.04 -2.20 -13.37
CA MET A 1 -13.20 -3.29 -12.79
C MET A 1 -13.78 -3.63 -11.41
N ASN A 2 -13.58 -4.82 -10.83
CA ASN A 2 -14.17 -5.14 -9.51
C ASN A 2 -13.13 -5.02 -8.39
N ALA A 3 -13.38 -4.12 -7.44
CA ALA A 3 -12.50 -3.85 -6.29
C ALA A 3 -12.19 -5.09 -5.45
N GLN A 4 -13.18 -5.94 -5.19
CA GLN A 4 -12.96 -7.19 -4.44
C GLN A 4 -11.99 -8.11 -5.17
N ARG A 5 -12.10 -8.19 -6.50
CA ARG A 5 -11.24 -9.04 -7.32
C ARG A 5 -9.81 -8.52 -7.41
N ILE A 6 -9.63 -7.19 -7.48
CA ILE A 6 -8.28 -6.58 -7.38
C ILE A 6 -7.66 -6.95 -6.04
N VAL A 7 -8.37 -6.69 -4.94
CA VAL A 7 -7.84 -6.93 -3.59
C VAL A 7 -7.50 -8.41 -3.37
N GLN A 8 -8.34 -9.34 -3.84
CA GLN A 8 -8.07 -10.77 -3.73
C GLN A 8 -6.82 -11.21 -4.49
N ASN A 9 -6.52 -10.59 -5.63
CA ASN A 9 -5.42 -11.03 -6.50
C ASN A 9 -4.12 -10.28 -6.25
N CYS A 10 -4.21 -9.02 -5.82
CA CYS A 10 -3.10 -8.07 -5.84
C CYS A 10 -2.69 -7.64 -4.44
N VAL A 11 -3.33 -8.13 -3.36
CA VAL A 11 -3.04 -7.65 -1.99
C VAL A 11 -2.83 -8.81 -1.03
N LEU A 12 -1.67 -8.79 -0.36
CA LEU A 12 -1.32 -9.69 0.73
C LEU A 12 -1.27 -8.94 2.07
N LYS A 13 -1.93 -9.55 3.06
CA LYS A 13 -2.18 -8.97 4.38
C LYS A 13 -1.01 -9.15 5.34
N ASN A 14 -1.11 -8.51 6.50
CA ASN A 14 -0.24 -8.70 7.66
C ASN A 14 1.23 -8.33 7.38
N GLN A 15 1.48 -7.23 6.66
CA GLN A 15 2.83 -6.79 6.33
C GLN A 15 3.35 -5.66 7.25
N SER A 16 2.51 -5.07 8.10
CA SER A 16 2.91 -3.95 8.96
C SER A 16 4.11 -4.27 9.85
N THR A 17 4.06 -5.37 10.60
CA THR A 17 5.17 -5.72 11.52
C THR A 17 6.50 -5.93 10.80
N VAL A 18 6.50 -6.59 9.63
CA VAL A 18 7.76 -6.82 8.90
C VAL A 18 8.31 -5.50 8.37
N ILE A 19 7.47 -4.60 7.86
CA ILE A 19 7.93 -3.30 7.35
C ILE A 19 8.42 -2.39 8.48
N GLU A 20 7.69 -2.33 9.60
CA GLU A 20 8.12 -1.58 10.78
C GLU A 20 9.49 -2.06 11.29
N GLU A 21 9.72 -3.38 11.36
CA GLU A 21 11.02 -3.93 11.77
C GLU A 21 12.12 -3.68 10.73
N MET A 22 11.80 -3.75 9.43
CA MET A 22 12.77 -3.44 8.37
C MET A 22 13.18 -1.97 8.37
N ILE A 23 12.25 -1.04 8.66
CA ILE A 23 12.57 0.37 8.85
C ILE A 23 13.45 0.56 10.09
N ARG A 24 13.07 -0.02 11.24
CA ARG A 24 13.86 0.05 12.49
C ARG A 24 15.27 -0.50 12.33
N ALA A 25 15.44 -1.56 11.55
CA ALA A 25 16.72 -2.17 11.24
C ALA A 25 17.51 -1.44 10.14
N ASN A 26 16.98 -0.32 9.62
CA ASN A 26 17.57 0.46 8.53
C ASN A 26 17.78 -0.37 7.24
N LEU A 27 16.90 -1.36 7.01
CA LEU A 27 16.81 -2.16 5.79
C LEU A 27 15.88 -1.51 4.75
N ILE A 28 14.99 -0.63 5.19
CA ILE A 28 14.18 0.25 4.35
C ILE A 28 14.45 1.68 4.81
N SER A 29 14.72 2.57 3.86
CA SER A 29 14.94 3.99 4.16
C SER A 29 13.63 4.66 4.58
N GLU A 30 13.68 5.47 5.64
CA GLU A 30 12.55 6.34 6.04
C GLU A 30 12.24 7.41 4.97
N GLU A 31 13.13 7.65 4.01
CA GLU A 31 12.90 8.58 2.89
C GLU A 31 11.64 8.23 2.08
N TYR A 32 11.29 6.94 1.97
CA TYR A 32 10.06 6.49 1.30
C TYR A 32 8.79 7.00 1.97
N LEU A 33 8.88 7.36 3.25
CA LEU A 33 7.75 7.76 4.04
C LEU A 33 7.48 9.26 3.95
N TYR A 34 8.41 10.07 3.43
CA TYR A 34 8.23 11.52 3.35
C TYR A 34 7.28 11.93 2.22
N PRO A 35 6.40 12.93 2.45
CA PRO A 35 6.19 13.71 3.67
C PRO A 35 5.18 13.10 4.67
N PHE A 36 4.71 11.87 4.45
CA PHE A 36 3.54 11.26 5.11
C PHE A 36 3.89 10.21 6.18
N ALA A 37 5.07 10.29 6.81
CA ALA A 37 5.59 9.19 7.61
C ALA A 37 4.72 8.85 8.83
N ASP A 38 4.16 9.87 9.46
CA ASP A 38 3.26 9.72 10.61
C ASP A 38 1.82 9.35 10.22
N ASP A 39 1.50 9.38 8.92
CA ASP A 39 0.14 9.15 8.42
C ASP A 39 -0.09 7.69 7.97
N VAL A 40 0.96 6.91 7.73
CA VAL A 40 0.81 5.51 7.31
C VAL A 40 0.35 4.65 8.50
N MET A 41 -0.83 4.04 8.36
CA MET A 41 -1.45 3.23 9.41
C MET A 41 -1.24 1.71 9.21
N GLU A 42 -1.26 1.24 7.97
CA GLU A 42 -1.17 -0.19 7.63
C GLU A 42 -0.28 -0.40 6.40
N TRP A 43 0.50 -1.48 6.40
CA TRP A 43 1.28 -1.90 5.23
C TRP A 43 0.67 -3.13 4.57
N TRP A 44 0.59 -3.07 3.24
CA TRP A 44 0.04 -4.13 2.40
C TRP A 44 1.03 -4.46 1.29
N LEU A 45 1.39 -5.73 1.14
CA LEU A 45 2.22 -6.17 0.01
C LEU A 45 1.31 -6.28 -1.20
N ILE A 46 1.72 -5.68 -2.30
CA ILE A 46 0.95 -5.60 -3.53
C ILE A 46 1.76 -6.01 -4.74
N ASP A 47 1.07 -6.27 -5.85
CA ASP A 47 1.73 -6.47 -7.14
C ASP A 47 2.12 -5.14 -7.81
N SER A 48 2.96 -5.22 -8.85
CA SER A 48 3.43 -4.05 -9.58
C SER A 48 2.29 -3.31 -10.28
N TRP A 49 1.27 -4.02 -10.77
CA TRP A 49 0.14 -3.44 -11.48
C TRP A 49 -0.67 -2.50 -10.59
N LEU A 50 -0.89 -2.90 -9.34
CA LEU A 50 -1.57 -2.08 -8.35
C LEU A 50 -0.66 -0.96 -7.84
N ALA A 51 0.63 -1.24 -7.65
CA ALA A 51 1.61 -0.25 -7.20
C ALA A 51 1.70 0.95 -8.14
N GLU A 52 1.79 0.72 -9.45
CA GLU A 52 1.83 1.79 -10.47
C GLU A 52 0.60 2.71 -10.38
N ARG A 53 -0.58 2.15 -10.11
CA ARG A 53 -1.84 2.90 -10.05
C ARG A 53 -1.99 3.68 -8.75
N LEU A 54 -1.64 3.07 -7.62
CA LEU A 54 -1.62 3.76 -6.34
C LEU A 54 -0.59 4.89 -6.33
N LYS A 55 0.60 4.66 -6.91
CA LYS A 55 1.61 5.70 -7.10
C LYS A 55 1.11 6.87 -7.96
N ALA A 56 0.32 6.58 -9.00
CA ALA A 56 -0.31 7.62 -9.82
C ALA A 56 -1.37 8.43 -9.06
N GLN A 57 -1.95 7.88 -7.99
CA GLN A 57 -2.86 8.56 -7.07
C GLN A 57 -2.14 9.29 -5.92
N GLY A 58 -0.80 9.22 -5.86
CA GLY A 58 0.01 9.87 -4.83
C GLY A 58 0.13 9.07 -3.52
N GLU A 59 -0.26 7.80 -3.53
CA GLU A 59 -0.13 6.92 -2.37
C GLU A 59 1.34 6.59 -2.05
N VAL A 60 1.61 6.28 -0.77
CA VAL A 60 2.95 5.89 -0.30
C VAL A 60 3.26 4.48 -0.78
N ILE A 61 4.28 4.35 -1.64
CA ILE A 61 4.75 3.07 -2.17
C ILE A 61 6.24 2.88 -1.84
N ILE A 62 6.57 1.80 -1.12
CA ILE A 62 7.93 1.29 -1.02
C ILE A 62 8.14 0.27 -2.14
N GLU A 63 9.20 0.47 -2.92
CA GLU A 63 9.68 -0.48 -3.94
C GLU A 63 11.10 -0.90 -3.56
N GLU A 64 11.21 -2.07 -2.94
CA GLU A 64 12.48 -2.63 -2.46
C GLU A 64 12.46 -4.15 -2.48
N TYR A 65 13.62 -4.79 -2.59
CA TYR A 65 13.76 -6.26 -2.59
C TYR A 65 12.91 -7.00 -3.64
N GLY A 66 12.51 -6.32 -4.73
CA GLY A 66 11.61 -6.87 -5.75
C GLY A 66 10.15 -6.96 -5.30
N CYS A 67 9.78 -6.26 -4.23
CA CYS A 67 8.45 -6.20 -3.66
C CYS A 67 7.91 -4.76 -3.69
N TYR A 68 6.59 -4.64 -3.61
CA TYR A 68 5.87 -3.37 -3.57
C TYR A 68 5.00 -3.33 -2.32
N TRP A 69 5.21 -2.37 -1.43
CA TRP A 69 4.37 -2.19 -0.26
C TRP A 69 3.63 -0.86 -0.32
N TRP A 70 2.32 -0.94 -0.17
CA TRP A 70 1.46 0.22 -0.04
C TRP A 70 1.30 0.58 1.44
N GLY A 71 1.75 1.78 1.77
CA GLY A 71 1.53 2.44 3.04
C GLY A 71 0.18 3.13 3.02
N ARG A 72 -0.82 2.47 3.58
CA ARG A 72 -2.20 2.95 3.59
C ARG A 72 -2.43 3.88 4.77
N GLN A 73 -3.01 5.06 4.50
CA GLN A 73 -3.29 6.09 5.52
C GLN A 73 -4.66 5.93 6.21
N SER A 74 -5.28 4.75 6.10
CA SER A 74 -6.53 4.41 6.75
C SER A 74 -6.49 2.99 7.29
N SER A 75 -7.30 2.70 8.32
CA SER A 75 -7.31 1.39 8.99
C SER A 75 -8.72 0.89 9.30
N GLY A 76 -8.85 -0.40 9.61
CA GLY A 76 -10.08 -1.02 10.12
C GLY A 76 -11.18 -1.30 9.07
N GLN A 77 -11.20 -0.57 7.96
CA GLN A 77 -12.11 -0.81 6.84
C GLN A 77 -11.51 -1.81 5.83
N ALA A 78 -12.37 -2.61 5.19
CA ALA A 78 -11.94 -3.56 4.17
C ALA A 78 -11.33 -2.82 2.96
N ILE A 79 -10.21 -3.31 2.43
CA ILE A 79 -9.46 -2.64 1.35
C ILE A 79 -10.29 -2.44 0.09
N TYR A 80 -11.21 -3.35 -0.22
CA TYR A 80 -12.06 -3.16 -1.41
C TYR A 80 -13.01 -1.98 -1.24
N MET A 81 -13.24 -1.47 -0.03
CA MET A 81 -14.05 -0.27 0.24
C MET A 81 -13.20 1.01 0.24
N ASP A 82 -11.89 0.89 0.07
CA ASP A 82 -11.00 2.05 0.04
C ASP A 82 -11.32 2.93 -1.18
N GLY A 83 -11.36 4.25 -0.97
CA GLY A 83 -11.68 5.23 -2.01
C GLY A 83 -10.72 5.11 -3.19
N VAL A 84 -9.41 5.01 -2.94
CA VAL A 84 -8.42 4.93 -4.02
C VAL A 84 -8.59 3.65 -4.84
N ILE A 85 -8.99 2.55 -4.20
CA ILE A 85 -9.26 1.28 -4.89
C ILE A 85 -10.53 1.37 -5.73
N GLN A 86 -11.57 2.06 -5.25
CA GLN A 86 -12.79 2.30 -6.01
C GLN A 86 -12.55 3.21 -7.22
N GLU A 87 -11.74 4.26 -7.06
CA GLU A 87 -11.32 5.14 -8.15
C GLU A 87 -10.52 4.38 -9.22
N ILE A 88 -9.55 3.55 -8.80
CA ILE A 88 -8.81 2.66 -9.70
C ILE A 88 -9.75 1.71 -10.47
N CYS A 89 -10.87 1.32 -9.85
CA CYS A 89 -11.86 0.48 -10.49
C CYS A 89 -12.78 1.20 -11.50
N GLY A 90 -12.77 2.53 -11.50
CA GLY A 90 -13.68 3.39 -12.25
C GLY A 90 -15.07 3.53 -11.60
N ASN A 91 -15.18 3.28 -10.30
CA ASN A 91 -16.41 3.42 -9.55
C ASN A 91 -16.40 4.78 -8.82
N ASN A 92 -16.83 5.84 -9.52
CA ASN A 92 -17.08 7.16 -8.92
C ASN A 92 -18.55 7.30 -8.50
#